data_AF-A0A0W0G4A4-F1
#
_entry.id   AF-A0A0W0G4A4-F1
#
_cell.length_a   1.000
_cell.length_b   1.000
_cell.length_c   1.000
_cell.angle_alpha   90.00
_cell.angle_beta   90.00
_cell.angle_gamma   90.00
#
_symmetry.space_group_name_H-M   'P 1'
#
loop_
_entity.id
_entity.type
_entity.pdbx_description
1 polymer ?
#
loop_
_entity_poly.entity_id
_entity_poly.type
_entity_poly.pdbx_seq_one_letter_code
_entity_poly.pdbx_strand_id
1 'polypeptide(L)'
;MSWLKSMASGEEPEQYREPASTPKVKDPSRPGRMVSDKPANKPFLAYKSYREKQAKLHEEWLQRKKIRDEKIARGEEVGPEEPDPTAQQEIGLGGFIKFLLIMILFIALAGKFVTGSFIWEYDGKWIRLKTYFPPPSGRLFSERMLAEFDGRVPGRPIYLAV
;
A
#
# COMPACT_ATOMS: atom_id res chain seq x y z
N MET A 1 -9.87 18.46 47.16
CA MET A 1 -10.67 19.28 46.21
C MET A 1 -10.17 20.72 46.19
N SER A 2 -8.96 20.97 45.66
CA SER A 2 -8.33 22.31 45.65
C SER A 2 -8.91 23.21 44.53
N TRP A 3 -9.34 22.62 43.42
CA TRP A 3 -9.88 23.32 42.26
C TRP A 3 -11.25 23.99 42.49
N LEU A 4 -12.09 23.42 43.38
CA LEU A 4 -13.38 24.03 43.77
C LEU A 4 -13.20 25.31 44.60
N LYS A 5 -12.09 25.41 45.35
CA LYS A 5 -11.81 26.56 46.22
C LYS A 5 -11.32 27.77 45.41
N SER A 6 -10.49 27.55 44.38
CA SER A 6 -10.01 28.63 43.49
C SER A 6 -11.11 29.19 42.58
N MET A 7 -12.06 28.36 42.14
CA MET A 7 -13.26 28.82 41.41
C MET A 7 -14.14 29.76 42.24
N ALA A 8 -14.22 29.54 43.56
CA ALA A 8 -15.07 30.33 44.45
C ALA A 8 -14.38 31.62 44.96
N SER A 9 -13.04 31.65 45.04
CA SER A 9 -12.28 32.82 45.53
C SER A 9 -11.91 33.84 44.44
N GLY A 10 -12.05 33.48 43.16
CA GLY A 10 -11.60 34.33 42.04
C GLY A 10 -10.07 34.47 41.95
N GLU A 11 -9.33 33.74 42.78
CA GLU A 11 -7.86 33.69 42.73
C GLU A 11 -7.41 32.86 41.52
N GLU A 12 -6.52 33.43 40.72
CA GLU A 12 -5.94 32.71 39.59
C GLU A 12 -5.24 31.44 40.10
N PRO A 13 -5.44 30.27 39.44
CA PRO A 13 -4.76 29.06 39.84
C PRO A 13 -3.25 29.24 39.72
N GLU A 14 -2.50 28.71 40.69
CA GLU A 14 -1.04 28.79 40.65
C GLU A 14 -0.50 28.23 39.32
N GLN A 15 0.25 29.07 38.61
CA GLN A 15 0.88 28.66 37.36
C GLN A 15 1.95 27.61 37.67
N TYR A 16 1.81 26.43 37.08
CA TYR A 16 2.80 25.37 37.21
C TYR A 16 4.16 25.84 36.65
N ARG A 17 5.16 25.96 37.54
CA ARG A 17 6.55 26.23 37.17
C ARG A 17 7.32 24.92 37.19
N GLU A 18 8.00 24.63 36.09
CA GLU A 18 8.84 23.43 36.00
C GLU A 18 10.00 23.50 37.01
N PRO A 19 10.27 22.42 37.75
CA PRO A 19 11.40 22.39 38.67
C PRO A 19 12.72 22.46 37.88
N ALA A 20 13.68 23.22 38.42
CA ALA A 20 14.98 23.45 37.77
C ALA A 20 15.81 22.17 37.58
N SER A 21 15.47 21.08 38.28
CA SER A 21 16.10 19.76 38.15
C SER A 21 15.71 19.00 36.89
N THR A 22 14.75 19.49 36.10
CA THR A 22 14.36 18.82 34.85
C THR A 22 15.45 18.94 33.78
N PRO A 23 15.88 17.82 33.17
CA PRO A 23 16.88 17.86 32.12
C PRO A 23 16.32 18.60 30.90
N LYS A 24 17.13 19.51 30.34
CA LYS A 24 16.78 20.34 29.19
C LYS A 24 17.60 19.94 27.96
N VAL A 25 16.93 19.79 26.83
CA VAL A 25 17.49 19.40 25.53
C VAL A 25 17.28 20.54 24.54
N LYS A 26 18.18 20.70 23.56
CA LYS A 26 18.03 21.71 22.51
C LYS A 26 16.77 21.45 21.68
N ASP A 27 15.94 22.47 21.55
CA ASP A 27 14.71 22.41 20.77
C ASP A 27 14.97 22.01 19.31
N PRO A 28 14.16 21.12 18.72
CA PRO A 28 14.14 20.86 17.28
C PRO A 28 13.70 22.04 16.41
N SER A 29 12.73 22.84 16.87
CA SER A 29 12.00 23.82 16.05
C SER A 29 12.56 25.23 16.14
N ARG A 30 13.28 25.57 17.22
CA ARG A 30 13.85 26.91 17.43
C ARG A 30 15.32 26.85 17.86
N PRO A 31 16.27 27.24 17.01
CA PRO A 31 17.68 27.25 17.37
C PRO A 31 17.91 28.20 18.56
N GLY A 32 18.63 27.73 19.57
CA GLY A 32 18.93 28.49 20.81
C GLY A 32 17.92 28.32 21.95
N ARG A 33 16.74 27.71 21.71
CA ARG A 33 15.79 27.38 22.78
C ARG A 33 16.12 26.01 23.39
N MET A 34 16.04 25.92 24.72
CA MET A 34 16.13 24.65 25.45
C MET A 34 14.72 24.24 25.91
N VAL A 35 14.40 22.97 25.74
CA VAL A 35 13.10 22.36 26.05
C VAL A 35 13.31 21.24 27.06
N SER A 36 12.43 21.12 28.04
CA SER A 36 12.50 20.02 29.02
C SER A 36 12.23 18.65 28.36
N ASP A 37 12.94 17.61 28.80
CA ASP A 37 12.73 16.23 28.35
C ASP A 37 11.48 15.61 29.02
N LYS A 38 10.33 16.20 28.71
CA LYS A 38 9.03 15.71 29.16
C LYS A 38 8.49 14.68 28.17
N PRO A 39 7.61 13.76 28.64
CA PRO A 39 6.91 12.82 27.75
C PRO A 39 6.23 13.51 26.56
N ALA A 40 5.66 14.69 26.77
CA ALA A 40 5.03 15.48 25.70
C ALA A 40 6.00 15.93 24.60
N ASN A 41 7.28 16.13 24.92
CA ASN A 41 8.30 16.62 23.98
C ASN A 41 9.07 15.48 23.31
N LYS A 42 8.97 14.24 23.81
CA LYS A 42 9.69 13.07 23.28
C LYS A 42 9.48 12.82 21.79
N PRO A 43 8.26 12.92 21.21
CA PRO A 43 8.06 12.71 19.77
C PRO A 43 8.90 13.67 18.92
N PHE A 44 8.98 14.94 19.31
CA PHE A 44 9.72 15.96 18.57
C PHE A 44 11.24 15.76 18.70
N LEU A 45 11.72 15.40 19.89
CA LEU A 45 13.13 15.08 20.11
C LEU A 45 13.54 13.81 19.35
N ALA A 46 12.69 12.78 19.34
CA ALA A 46 12.91 11.56 18.58
C ALA A 46 12.97 11.85 17.07
N TYR A 47 12.01 12.61 16.52
CA TYR A 47 12.02 12.98 15.12
C TYR A 47 13.27 13.78 14.71
N LYS A 48 13.72 14.71 15.56
CA LYS A 48 14.99 15.44 15.37
C LYS A 48 16.17 14.48 15.29
N SER A 49 16.29 13.58 16.28
CA SER A 49 17.39 12.61 16.32
C SER A 49 17.38 11.68 15.10
N TYR A 50 16.19 11.32 14.59
CA TYR A 50 16.04 10.57 13.37
C TYR A 50 16.52 11.36 12.15
N ARG A 51 16.11 12.64 12.01
CA ARG A 51 16.54 13.52 10.91
C ARG A 51 18.05 13.76 10.92
N GLU A 52 18.65 13.94 12.09
CA GLU A 52 20.11 14.09 12.24
C GLU A 52 20.84 12.81 11.81
N LYS A 53 20.34 11.63 12.18
CA LYS A 53 20.90 10.35 11.71
C LYS A 53 20.78 10.19 10.20
N GLN A 54 19.62 10.50 9.63
CA GLN A 54 19.40 10.44 8.19
C GLN A 54 20.31 11.42 7.42
N ALA A 55 20.49 12.64 7.93
CA ALA A 55 21.40 13.61 7.33
C ALA A 55 22.85 13.12 7.34
N LYS A 56 23.32 12.55 8.46
CA LYS A 56 24.67 11.96 8.54
C LYS A 56 24.86 10.81 7.55
N LEU A 57 23.90 9.89 7.47
CA LEU A 57 23.96 8.78 6.51
C LEU A 57 24.01 9.28 5.06
N HIS A 58 23.21 10.30 4.74
CA HIS A 58 23.19 10.90 3.42
C HIS A 58 24.51 11.63 3.09
N GLU A 59 25.09 12.36 4.05
CA GLU A 59 26.39 13.00 3.91
C GLU A 59 27.51 11.98 3.69
N GLU A 60 27.54 10.89 4.46
CA GLU A 60 28.48 9.78 4.27
C GLU A 60 28.35 9.14 2.89
N TRP A 61 27.11 8.91 2.44
CA TRP A 61 26.83 8.40 1.10
C TRP A 61 27.29 9.36 0.00
N LEU A 62 27.06 10.66 0.14
CA LEU A 62 27.55 11.69 -0.80
C LEU A 62 29.08 11.72 -0.88
N GLN A 63 29.78 11.54 0.25
CA GLN A 63 31.24 11.45 0.25
C GLN A 63 31.72 10.20 -0.51
N ARG A 64 31.10 9.04 -0.29
CA ARG A 64 31.41 7.81 -1.05
C ARG A 64 31.15 7.99 -2.54
N LYS A 65 30.06 8.67 -2.91
CA LYS A 65 29.71 8.98 -4.29
C LYS A 65 30.78 9.87 -4.95
N LYS A 66 31.24 10.93 -4.28
CA LYS A 66 32.34 11.77 -4.78
C LYS A 66 33.62 10.99 -5.01
N ILE A 67 34.01 10.14 -4.05
CA ILE A 67 35.20 9.28 -4.19
C ILE A 67 35.06 8.33 -5.39
N ARG A 68 33.86 7.79 -5.61
CA ARG A 68 33.56 6.94 -6.76
C ARG A 68 33.66 7.71 -8.08
N ASP A 69 33.08 8.91 -8.15
CA ASP A 69 33.13 9.75 -9.34
C ASP A 69 34.58 10.15 -9.70
N GLU A 70 35.42 10.41 -8.71
CA GLU A 70 36.85 10.65 -8.90
C GLU A 70 37.62 9.41 -9.39
N LYS A 71 37.21 8.20 -8.98
CA LYS A 71 37.80 6.94 -9.49
C LYS A 71 37.38 6.68 -10.94
N ILE A 72 36.12 6.96 -11.28
CA ILE A 72 35.61 6.87 -12.65
C ILE A 72 36.33 7.88 -13.54
N ALA A 73 36.54 9.12 -13.08
CA ALA A 73 37.29 10.13 -13.82
C ALA A 73 38.76 9.74 -14.05
N ARG A 74 39.35 8.97 -13.13
CA ARG A 74 40.69 8.36 -13.28
C ARG A 74 40.71 7.13 -14.20
N GLY A 75 39.56 6.62 -14.63
CA GLY A 75 39.45 5.44 -15.49
C GLY A 75 39.56 4.11 -14.75
N GLU A 76 39.41 4.09 -13.42
CA GLU A 76 39.35 2.84 -12.65
C GLU A 76 37.97 2.18 -12.78
N GLU A 77 37.93 0.85 -12.92
CA GLU A 77 36.68 0.10 -12.91
C GLU A 77 36.09 0.08 -11.49
N VAL A 78 34.90 0.69 -11.34
CA VAL A 78 34.19 0.73 -10.05
C VAL A 78 32.90 -0.08 -10.16
N GLY A 79 32.59 -0.83 -9.09
CA GLY A 79 31.38 -1.65 -9.01
C GLY A 79 30.05 -0.86 -9.06
N PRO A 80 28.92 -1.57 -8.89
CA PRO A 80 27.57 -0.99 -8.94
C PRO A 80 27.40 0.18 -7.94
N GLU A 81 26.55 1.15 -8.27
CA GLU A 81 26.27 2.29 -7.40
C GLU A 81 25.56 1.85 -6.11
N GLU A 82 26.06 2.29 -4.95
CA GLU A 82 25.39 2.06 -3.67
C GLU A 82 24.06 2.84 -3.65
N PRO A 83 22.91 2.18 -3.40
CA PRO A 83 21.63 2.88 -3.30
C PRO A 83 21.64 3.83 -2.09
N ASP A 84 20.97 4.98 -2.23
CA ASP A 84 20.86 5.95 -1.14
C ASP A 84 20.08 5.33 0.05
N PRO A 85 20.70 5.21 1.24
CA PRO A 85 20.05 4.64 2.41
C PRO A 85 18.89 5.50 2.95
N THR A 86 18.78 6.76 2.55
CA THR A 86 17.74 7.72 2.97
C THR A 86 16.62 7.88 1.94
N ALA A 87 16.76 7.30 0.75
CA ALA A 87 15.70 7.34 -0.26
C ALA A 87 14.43 6.67 0.26
N GLN A 88 13.30 7.36 0.13
CA GLN A 88 12.00 6.78 0.44
C GLN A 88 11.75 5.66 -0.56
N GLN A 89 11.64 4.42 -0.07
CA GLN A 89 11.29 3.30 -0.91
C GLN A 89 9.81 3.41 -1.27
N GLU A 90 9.52 4.06 -2.38
CA GLU A 90 8.17 4.13 -2.91
C GLU A 90 7.69 2.71 -3.22
N ILE A 91 6.52 2.35 -2.71
CA ILE A 91 5.84 1.12 -3.12
C ILE A 91 5.34 1.37 -4.54
N GLY A 92 6.23 1.14 -5.50
CA GLY A 92 5.90 1.30 -6.91
C GLY A 92 4.80 0.33 -7.35
N LEU A 93 4.28 0.57 -8.55
CA LEU A 93 3.23 -0.26 -9.17
C LEU A 93 3.57 -1.77 -9.14
N GLY A 94 4.84 -2.13 -9.31
CA GLY A 94 5.29 -3.52 -9.23
C GLY A 94 5.12 -4.14 -7.84
N GLY A 95 5.41 -3.39 -6.77
CA GLY A 95 5.19 -3.83 -5.40
C GLY A 95 3.70 -4.03 -5.10
N PHE A 96 2.87 -3.11 -5.59
CA PHE A 96 1.41 -3.20 -5.47
C PHE A 96 0.85 -4.43 -6.23
N ILE A 97 1.28 -4.67 -7.47
CA ILE A 97 0.86 -5.84 -8.26
C ILE A 97 1.27 -7.13 -7.54
N LYS A 98 2.51 -7.22 -7.03
CA LYS A 98 2.98 -8.40 -6.29
C LYS A 98 2.12 -8.66 -5.05
N PHE A 99 1.79 -7.61 -4.29
CA PHE A 99 0.89 -7.71 -3.15
C PHE A 99 -0.48 -8.25 -3.57
N LEU A 100 -1.05 -7.71 -4.65
CA LEU A 100 -2.38 -8.09 -5.15
C LEU A 100 -2.41 -9.55 -5.60
N LEU A 101 -1.35 -10.03 -6.28
CA LEU A 101 -1.21 -11.44 -6.66
C LEU A 101 -1.14 -12.37 -5.45
N ILE A 102 -0.35 -12.02 -4.44
CA ILE A 102 -0.25 -12.80 -3.20
C ILE A 102 -1.60 -12.83 -2.48
N MET A 103 -2.29 -11.69 -2.42
CA MET A 103 -3.62 -11.59 -1.80
C MET A 103 -4.66 -12.46 -2.52
N ILE A 104 -4.71 -12.41 -3.86
CA ILE A 104 -5.61 -13.26 -4.66
C ILE A 104 -5.30 -14.75 -4.41
N LEU A 105 -4.02 -15.12 -4.35
CA LEU A 105 -3.61 -16.49 -4.05
C LEU A 105 -4.14 -16.95 -2.68
N PHE A 106 -4.01 -16.12 -1.64
CA PHE A 106 -4.55 -16.44 -0.32
C PHE A 106 -6.07 -16.59 -0.33
N ILE A 107 -6.80 -15.71 -1.04
CA ILE A 107 -8.25 -15.80 -1.17
C ILE A 107 -8.66 -17.07 -1.91
N ALA A 108 -7.95 -17.46 -2.96
CA ALA A 108 -8.22 -18.68 -3.71
C ALA A 108 -7.96 -19.93 -2.84
N LEU A 109 -6.85 -19.96 -2.10
CA LEU A 109 -6.52 -21.05 -1.17
C LEU A 109 -7.54 -21.15 -0.04
N ALA A 110 -7.98 -20.02 0.51
CA ALA A 110 -9.04 -19.97 1.51
C ALA A 110 -10.37 -20.51 0.95
N GLY A 111 -10.72 -20.13 -0.28
CA GLY A 111 -11.89 -20.68 -0.98
C GLY A 111 -11.81 -22.20 -1.10
N LYS A 112 -10.65 -22.72 -1.52
CA LYS A 112 -10.41 -24.17 -1.63
C LYS A 112 -10.55 -24.90 -0.30
N PHE A 113 -10.14 -24.27 0.80
CA PHE A 113 -10.23 -24.83 2.14
C PHE A 113 -11.67 -24.83 2.68
N VAL A 114 -12.41 -23.73 2.49
CA VAL A 114 -13.77 -23.55 3.05
C VAL A 114 -14.84 -24.22 2.18
N THR A 115 -14.83 -23.96 0.88
CA THR A 115 -15.88 -24.40 -0.07
C THR A 115 -15.45 -25.59 -0.92
N GLY A 116 -14.19 -26.02 -0.83
CA GLY A 116 -13.65 -27.04 -1.72
C GLY A 116 -13.31 -26.53 -3.13
N SER A 117 -13.62 -25.26 -3.47
CA SER A 117 -13.40 -24.63 -4.77
C SER A 117 -12.49 -23.40 -4.69
N PHE A 118 -11.52 -23.26 -5.61
CA PHE A 118 -10.62 -22.09 -5.66
C PHE A 118 -11.32 -20.78 -6.03
N ILE A 119 -12.46 -20.88 -6.72
CA ILE A 119 -13.21 -19.73 -7.21
C ILE A 119 -14.52 -19.56 -6.42
N TRP A 120 -14.59 -20.11 -5.20
CA TRP A 120 -15.73 -19.93 -4.29
C TRP A 120 -17.07 -20.32 -4.90
N GLU A 121 -17.08 -21.42 -5.66
CA GLU A 121 -18.26 -21.93 -6.40
C GLU A 121 -18.90 -20.91 -7.35
N TYR A 122 -18.21 -19.83 -7.69
CA TYR A 122 -18.72 -18.85 -8.63
C TYR A 122 -18.78 -19.48 -10.02
N ASP A 123 -19.95 -19.45 -10.66
CA ASP A 123 -20.18 -19.94 -12.02
C ASP A 123 -20.85 -18.86 -12.89
N GLY A 124 -20.25 -17.66 -12.87
CA GLY A 124 -20.76 -16.50 -13.61
C GLY A 124 -19.94 -16.13 -14.84
N LYS A 125 -20.26 -14.95 -15.39
CA LYS A 125 -19.68 -14.40 -16.62
C LYS A 125 -18.15 -14.36 -16.65
N TRP A 126 -17.50 -14.16 -15.50
CA TRP A 126 -16.03 -14.04 -15.44
C TRP A 126 -15.29 -15.36 -15.68
N ILE A 127 -15.97 -16.51 -15.52
CA ILE A 127 -15.40 -17.83 -15.80
C ILE A 127 -15.91 -18.37 -17.13
N ARG A 128 -17.18 -18.12 -17.44
CA ARG A 128 -17.80 -18.58 -18.67
C ARG A 128 -17.34 -17.73 -19.85
N LEU A 129 -16.19 -18.09 -20.43
CA LEU A 129 -15.63 -17.48 -21.65
C LEU A 129 -16.67 -17.36 -22.78
N LYS A 130 -17.58 -18.34 -22.90
CA LYS A 130 -18.70 -18.34 -23.87
C LYS A 130 -19.67 -17.15 -23.72
N THR A 131 -19.64 -16.44 -22.61
CA THR A 131 -20.46 -15.23 -22.39
C THR A 131 -19.97 -14.04 -23.23
N TYR A 132 -18.67 -13.98 -23.53
CA TYR A 132 -18.07 -12.85 -24.24
C TYR A 132 -17.88 -13.13 -25.74
N PHE A 133 -17.99 -14.37 -26.18
CA PHE A 133 -18.02 -14.72 -27.59
C PHE A 133 -19.46 -14.74 -28.10
N PRO A 134 -19.74 -14.26 -29.31
CA PRO A 134 -21.04 -14.46 -29.92
C PRO A 134 -21.37 -15.96 -29.93
N PRO A 135 -22.62 -16.35 -29.62
CA PRO A 135 -23.00 -17.75 -29.64
C PRO A 135 -22.61 -18.36 -30.99
N PRO A 136 -22.03 -19.58 -31.01
CA PRO A 136 -21.51 -20.19 -32.22
C PRO A 136 -22.63 -20.33 -33.24
N SER A 137 -22.73 -19.39 -34.16
CA SER A 137 -23.57 -19.39 -35.37
C SER A 137 -24.87 -20.19 -35.24
N GLY A 138 -25.64 -19.97 -34.17
CA GLY A 138 -26.96 -20.54 -34.06
C GLY A 138 -27.84 -19.83 -35.07
N ARG A 139 -28.33 -20.55 -36.10
CA ARG A 139 -29.37 -19.98 -36.95
C ARG A 139 -30.57 -19.69 -36.07
N LEU A 140 -31.01 -18.44 -36.07
CA LEU A 140 -32.29 -18.06 -35.50
C LEU A 140 -33.37 -18.60 -36.43
N PHE A 141 -34.16 -19.55 -35.96
CA PHE A 141 -35.32 -20.05 -36.69
C PHE A 141 -36.55 -19.24 -36.30
N SER A 142 -37.30 -18.75 -37.28
CA SER A 142 -38.68 -18.36 -37.04
C SER A 142 -39.55 -19.61 -36.91
N GLU A 143 -40.71 -19.53 -36.25
CA GLU A 143 -41.62 -20.67 -36.09
C GLU A 143 -41.96 -21.35 -37.41
N ARG A 144 -42.23 -20.54 -38.46
CA ARG A 144 -42.51 -21.04 -39.80
C ARG A 144 -41.33 -21.79 -40.40
N MET A 145 -40.12 -21.29 -40.18
CA MET A 145 -38.90 -21.93 -40.66
C MET A 145 -38.60 -23.21 -39.90
N LEU A 146 -38.85 -23.26 -38.58
CA LEU A 146 -38.64 -24.44 -37.76
C LEU A 146 -39.59 -25.58 -38.13
N ALA A 147 -40.84 -25.26 -38.47
CA ALA A 147 -41.85 -26.23 -38.89
C ALA A 147 -41.46 -27.02 -40.16
N GLU A 148 -40.53 -26.48 -40.97
CA GLU A 148 -40.02 -27.17 -42.15
C GLU A 148 -38.99 -28.28 -41.84
N PHE A 149 -38.56 -28.39 -40.58
CA PHE A 149 -37.60 -29.36 -40.08
C PHE A 149 -38.26 -30.40 -39.16
N ASP A 150 -39.52 -30.77 -39.48
CA ASP A 150 -40.35 -31.74 -38.75
C ASP A 150 -40.10 -33.21 -39.17
N GLY A 151 -39.17 -33.45 -40.12
CA GLY A 151 -38.83 -34.78 -40.63
C GLY A 151 -39.75 -35.29 -41.75
N ARG A 152 -40.73 -34.50 -42.22
CA ARG A 152 -41.61 -34.89 -43.34
C ARG A 152 -40.92 -34.77 -44.71
N VAL A 153 -39.90 -33.92 -44.82
CA VAL A 153 -39.12 -33.75 -46.06
C VAL A 153 -37.84 -34.58 -45.99
N PRO A 154 -37.65 -35.59 -46.87
CA PRO A 154 -36.46 -36.43 -46.86
C PRO A 154 -35.20 -35.59 -47.15
N GLY A 155 -34.16 -35.77 -46.34
CA GLY A 155 -32.86 -35.09 -46.47
C GLY A 155 -32.69 -33.81 -45.64
N ARG A 156 -33.70 -33.36 -44.89
CA ARG A 156 -33.56 -32.23 -43.94
C ARG A 156 -33.25 -32.71 -42.51
N PRO A 157 -32.41 -31.98 -41.75
CA PRO A 157 -32.19 -32.28 -40.34
C PRO A 157 -33.46 -32.04 -39.52
N ILE A 158 -33.63 -32.76 -38.42
CA ILE A 158 -34.76 -32.55 -37.49
C ILE A 158 -34.32 -31.56 -36.42
N TYR A 159 -35.07 -30.47 -36.26
CA TYR A 159 -34.80 -29.47 -35.23
C TYR A 159 -35.95 -29.42 -34.22
N LEU A 160 -35.58 -29.27 -32.94
CA LEU A 160 -36.52 -29.15 -31.82
C LEU A 160 -36.19 -27.86 -31.05
N ALA A 161 -37.20 -27.03 -30.81
CA ALA A 161 -37.11 -25.94 -29.85
C ALA A 161 -37.42 -26.47 -28.45
N VAL A 162 -36.60 -26.09 -27.45
CA VAL A 162 -36.73 -26.45 -26.03
C VAL A 162 -36.73 -25.18 -25.21
#